data_AF-S4PS90-F1
#
_entry.id   AF-S4PS90-F1
#
_cell.length_a   1.000
_cell.length_b   1.000
_cell.length_c   1.000
_cell.angle_alpha   90.00
_cell.angle_beta   90.00
_cell.angle_gamma   90.00
#
_symmetry.space_group_name_H-M   'P 1'
#
loop_
_entity.id
_entity.type
_entity.pdbx_description
1 polymer ?
#
loop_
_entity_poly.entity_id
_entity_poly.type
_entity_poly.pdbx_seq_one_letter_code
_entity_poly.pdbx_strand_id
1 'polypeptide(L)'
;MVQNLLTIRFANQIFSPSWNRENIASVLISFKEPFGTEGRGGYFDSFGIIRDVMQNHLLQILSLVAMEKPVTLNPDDIRDEKVKVLRHIKPIELKDLLVGQYVGNRNGQGEEIYGYLDDPTVPKGSVTPTYAVAGIYINNSRWQGVPFILRCGKALNERKAEVRVQYKDVPGDIFEGHTKRNELVIRVQPGEALYLKLMSKSPGMKFDLMETELDLTYSMRYRETDVPDAYERLILDVFT
;
A
#
# COMPACT_ATOMS: atom_id res chain seq x y z
N MET A 1 -1.46 4.19 -11.62
CA MET A 1 -1.51 2.83 -11.01
C MET A 1 -2.72 2.54 -10.12
N VAL A 2 -3.24 3.49 -9.30
CA VAL A 2 -4.41 3.23 -8.44
C VAL A 2 -5.65 2.77 -9.24
N GLN A 3 -5.95 3.44 -10.36
CA GLN A 3 -7.05 3.02 -11.26
C GLN A 3 -6.86 1.60 -11.83
N ASN A 4 -5.60 1.17 -12.01
CA ASN A 4 -5.28 -0.15 -12.56
C ASN A 4 -5.65 -1.29 -11.61
N LEU A 5 -5.93 -1.02 -10.32
CA LEU A 5 -6.40 -2.04 -9.36
C LEU A 5 -7.68 -2.73 -9.83
N LEU A 6 -8.65 -1.97 -10.38
CA LEU A 6 -9.89 -2.55 -10.89
C LEU A 6 -9.62 -3.46 -12.09
N THR A 7 -8.79 -3.00 -13.03
CA THR A 7 -8.42 -3.76 -14.23
C THR A 7 -7.67 -5.05 -13.86
N ILE A 8 -6.66 -4.96 -12.99
CA ILE A 8 -5.92 -6.12 -12.52
C ILE A 8 -6.87 -7.15 -11.90
N ARG A 9 -7.79 -6.73 -11.04
CA ARG A 9 -8.67 -7.66 -10.30
C ARG A 9 -9.79 -8.25 -11.14
N PHE A 10 -10.40 -7.46 -12.02
CA PHE A 10 -11.68 -7.83 -12.65
C PHE A 10 -11.59 -8.13 -14.15
N ALA A 11 -10.46 -7.84 -14.80
CA ALA A 11 -10.22 -8.19 -16.20
C ALA A 11 -9.28 -9.41 -16.38
N ASN A 12 -8.74 -9.97 -15.28
CA ASN A 12 -7.76 -11.05 -15.35
C ASN A 12 -8.23 -12.30 -14.60
N GLN A 13 -8.49 -13.36 -15.35
CA GLN A 13 -8.91 -14.66 -14.79
C GLN A 13 -7.85 -15.27 -13.86
N ILE A 14 -6.57 -14.94 -14.07
CA ILE A 14 -5.46 -15.48 -13.26
C ILE A 14 -5.49 -15.00 -11.80
N PHE A 15 -6.05 -13.83 -11.50
CA PHE A 15 -6.10 -13.27 -10.15
C PHE A 15 -7.44 -13.51 -9.45
N SER A 16 -8.54 -13.65 -10.20
CA SER A 16 -9.88 -13.74 -9.62
C SER A 16 -10.05 -14.92 -8.62
N PRO A 17 -9.60 -16.16 -8.91
CA PRO A 17 -9.76 -17.29 -7.99
C PRO A 17 -8.94 -17.18 -6.71
N SER A 18 -7.81 -16.47 -6.74
CA SER A 18 -6.89 -16.35 -5.62
C SER A 18 -7.11 -15.09 -4.78
N TRP A 19 -8.05 -14.21 -5.17
CA TRP A 19 -8.29 -12.93 -4.48
C TRP A 19 -9.20 -13.05 -3.25
N ASN A 20 -8.86 -13.93 -2.30
CA ASN A 20 -9.67 -14.21 -1.11
C ASN A 20 -8.83 -14.75 0.05
N ARG A 21 -9.46 -14.85 1.22
CA ARG A 21 -8.89 -15.40 2.47
C ARG A 21 -8.35 -16.82 2.38
N GLU A 22 -8.73 -17.63 1.38
CA GLU A 22 -8.18 -18.98 1.26
C GLU A 22 -6.74 -18.94 0.76
N ASN A 23 -6.41 -17.94 -0.07
CA ASN A 23 -5.12 -17.83 -0.74
C ASN A 23 -4.26 -16.68 -0.20
N ILE A 24 -4.86 -15.58 0.25
CA ILE A 24 -4.17 -14.39 0.75
C ILE A 24 -3.92 -14.51 2.24
N ALA A 25 -2.66 -14.35 2.64
CA ALA A 25 -2.24 -14.33 4.04
C ALA A 25 -2.35 -12.92 4.64
N SER A 26 -1.97 -11.88 3.88
CA SER A 26 -2.08 -10.49 4.32
C SER A 26 -2.05 -9.50 3.15
N VAL A 27 -2.52 -8.29 3.41
CA VAL A 27 -2.41 -7.15 2.47
C VAL A 27 -1.72 -6.01 3.18
N LEU A 28 -0.61 -5.51 2.62
CA LEU A 28 0.09 -4.31 3.08
C LEU A 28 -0.14 -3.18 2.10
N ILE A 29 -0.59 -2.03 2.59
CA ILE A 29 -0.69 -0.78 1.83
C ILE A 29 0.25 0.22 2.51
N SER A 30 1.27 0.65 1.79
CA SER A 30 2.36 1.46 2.33
C SER A 30 2.44 2.80 1.63
N PHE A 31 2.65 3.88 2.39
CA PHE A 31 3.00 5.21 1.89
C PHE A 31 4.19 5.76 2.67
N LYS A 32 5.28 6.11 1.99
CA LYS A 32 6.53 6.53 2.62
C LYS A 32 7.03 7.78 1.94
N GLU A 33 7.44 8.75 2.74
CA GLU A 33 8.12 9.96 2.29
C GLU A 33 9.49 10.04 2.94
N PRO A 34 10.55 10.34 2.17
CA PRO A 34 11.90 10.40 2.71
C PRO A 34 12.22 11.73 3.40
N PHE A 35 11.36 12.72 3.24
CA PHE A 35 11.49 14.06 3.81
C PHE A 35 10.55 14.24 5.01
N GLY A 36 10.87 15.21 5.86
CA GLY A 36 10.12 15.52 7.07
C GLY A 36 8.92 16.43 6.79
N THR A 37 8.64 17.36 7.69
CA THR A 37 7.60 18.39 7.47
C THR A 37 8.09 19.65 6.75
N GLU A 38 9.39 19.76 6.47
CA GLU A 38 9.98 20.83 5.63
C GLU A 38 9.52 22.23 6.08
N GLY A 39 9.62 22.52 7.39
CA GLY A 39 9.22 23.81 7.99
C GLY A 39 7.71 24.05 8.07
N ARG A 40 6.87 23.07 7.71
CA ARG A 40 5.40 23.14 7.79
C ARG A 40 4.84 22.29 8.93
N GLY A 41 5.66 21.99 9.94
CA GLY A 41 5.30 21.12 11.05
C GLY A 41 4.10 21.61 11.86
N GLY A 42 3.94 22.93 12.04
CA GLY A 42 2.81 23.52 12.77
C GLY A 42 1.45 23.32 12.09
N TYR A 43 1.40 23.31 10.76
CA TYR A 43 0.18 22.94 10.03
C TYR A 43 -0.11 21.43 10.16
N PHE A 44 0.91 20.60 9.99
CA PHE A 44 0.80 19.14 10.13
C PHE A 44 0.38 18.73 11.56
N ASP A 45 0.81 19.47 12.59
CA ASP A 45 0.55 19.19 14.00
C ASP A 45 -0.94 19.13 14.35
N SER A 46 -1.76 19.92 13.65
CA SER A 46 -3.20 19.97 13.89
C SER A 46 -3.95 18.70 13.45
N PHE A 47 -3.33 17.85 12.61
CA PHE A 47 -4.02 16.72 11.98
C PHE A 47 -3.26 15.40 12.11
N GLY A 48 -1.94 15.40 11.96
CA GLY A 48 -1.08 14.23 12.03
C GLY A 48 -1.25 13.24 10.87
N ILE A 49 -0.37 12.23 10.82
CA ILE A 49 -0.24 11.32 9.67
C ILE A 49 -1.51 10.52 9.35
N ILE A 50 -2.32 10.22 10.37
CA ILE A 50 -3.54 9.42 10.20
C ILE A 50 -4.57 10.20 9.36
N ARG A 51 -4.74 11.49 9.62
CA ARG A 51 -5.67 12.35 8.86
C ARG A 51 -5.07 12.82 7.54
N ASP A 52 -3.76 13.03 7.52
CA ASP A 52 -3.03 13.48 6.31
C ASP A 52 -3.07 12.40 5.21
N VAL A 53 -2.84 11.13 5.55
CA VAL A 53 -2.60 10.06 4.56
C VAL A 53 -3.42 8.77 4.78
N MET A 54 -3.58 8.32 6.03
CA MET A 54 -4.18 6.99 6.28
C MET A 54 -5.69 6.98 6.00
N GLN A 55 -6.41 7.97 6.52
CA GLN A 55 -7.88 8.04 6.46
C GLN A 55 -8.40 8.29 5.04
N ASN A 56 -7.61 8.96 4.19
CA ASN A 56 -7.95 9.30 2.81
C ASN A 56 -7.27 8.34 1.82
N HIS A 57 -6.00 8.53 1.49
CA HIS A 57 -5.28 7.83 0.43
C HIS A 57 -5.22 6.33 0.66
N LEU A 58 -4.78 5.89 1.85
CA LEU A 58 -4.64 4.46 2.11
C LEU A 58 -5.99 3.75 2.20
N LEU A 59 -6.99 4.39 2.82
CA LEU A 59 -8.33 3.82 2.93
C LEU A 59 -9.04 3.73 1.58
N GLN A 60 -8.81 4.68 0.67
CA GLN A 60 -9.29 4.60 -0.71
C GLN A 60 -8.67 3.42 -1.46
N ILE A 61 -7.35 3.22 -1.35
CA ILE A 61 -6.68 2.06 -1.94
C ILE A 61 -7.19 0.76 -1.32
N LEU A 62 -7.37 0.69 0.00
CA LEU A 62 -7.95 -0.46 0.69
C LEU A 62 -9.31 -0.81 0.09
N SER A 63 -10.19 0.18 -0.08
CA SER A 63 -11.53 -0.07 -0.64
C SER A 63 -11.48 -0.67 -2.04
N LEU A 64 -10.55 -0.22 -2.89
CA LEU A 64 -10.36 -0.76 -4.24
C LEU A 64 -9.75 -2.17 -4.26
N VAL A 65 -8.85 -2.46 -3.30
CA VAL A 65 -8.26 -3.79 -3.15
C VAL A 65 -9.28 -4.81 -2.63
N ALA A 66 -10.17 -4.37 -1.73
CA ALA A 66 -11.05 -5.27 -0.99
C ALA A 66 -12.47 -5.41 -1.55
N MET A 67 -12.97 -4.45 -2.34
CA MET A 67 -14.34 -4.45 -2.89
C MET A 67 -14.69 -5.71 -3.68
N GLU A 68 -15.97 -6.09 -3.73
CA GLU A 68 -16.41 -7.11 -4.67
C GLU A 68 -16.39 -6.58 -6.11
N LYS A 69 -16.60 -7.47 -7.07
CA LYS A 69 -16.78 -7.06 -8.46
C LYS A 69 -18.06 -6.21 -8.56
N PRO A 70 -17.99 -4.95 -9.02
CA PRO A 70 -19.19 -4.14 -9.20
C PRO A 70 -20.04 -4.69 -10.34
N VAL A 71 -21.32 -4.32 -10.36
CA VAL A 71 -22.26 -4.77 -11.40
C VAL A 71 -21.81 -4.28 -12.77
N THR A 72 -21.42 -3.01 -12.86
CA THR A 72 -20.85 -2.41 -14.07
C THR A 72 -19.66 -1.49 -13.72
N LEU A 73 -19.12 -0.80 -14.72
CA LEU A 73 -18.13 0.27 -14.51
C LEU A 73 -18.79 1.64 -14.25
N ASN A 74 -20.11 1.69 -14.03
CA ASN A 74 -20.78 2.91 -13.60
C ASN A 74 -20.15 3.41 -12.28
N PRO A 75 -19.88 4.72 -12.14
CA PRO A 75 -19.30 5.28 -10.92
C PRO A 75 -20.08 4.96 -9.63
N ASP A 76 -21.40 4.88 -9.66
CA ASP A 76 -22.22 4.51 -8.50
C ASP A 76 -22.05 3.03 -8.12
N ASP A 77 -22.08 2.11 -9.09
CA ASP A 77 -21.85 0.69 -8.83
C ASP A 77 -20.47 0.41 -8.19
N ILE A 78 -19.44 1.16 -8.63
CA ILE A 78 -18.10 1.08 -8.03
C ILE A 78 -18.11 1.65 -6.61
N ARG A 79 -18.77 2.79 -6.40
CA ARG A 79 -18.86 3.44 -5.08
C ARG A 79 -19.62 2.57 -4.08
N ASP A 80 -20.69 1.93 -4.50
CA ASP A 80 -21.49 1.02 -3.67
C ASP A 80 -20.62 -0.11 -3.11
N GLU A 81 -19.82 -0.76 -3.96
CA GLU A 81 -18.94 -1.84 -3.51
C GLU A 81 -17.79 -1.34 -2.63
N LYS A 82 -17.27 -0.13 -2.87
CA LYS A 82 -16.28 0.51 -1.96
C LYS A 82 -16.90 0.79 -0.59
N VAL A 83 -18.08 1.41 -0.55
CA VAL A 83 -18.78 1.75 0.71
C VAL A 83 -19.18 0.49 1.47
N LYS A 84 -19.64 -0.54 0.76
CA LYS A 84 -19.98 -1.84 1.34
C LYS A 84 -18.79 -2.45 2.08
N VAL A 85 -17.57 -2.40 1.53
CA VAL A 85 -16.38 -2.85 2.28
C VAL A 85 -16.17 -2.05 3.55
N LEU A 86 -16.20 -0.73 3.47
CA LEU A 86 -15.96 0.13 4.63
C LEU A 86 -16.95 -0.13 5.76
N ARG A 87 -18.21 -0.46 5.44
CA ARG A 87 -19.23 -0.86 6.43
C ARG A 87 -18.92 -2.17 7.16
N HIS A 88 -18.06 -3.03 6.62
CA HIS A 88 -17.60 -4.27 7.28
C HIS A 88 -16.37 -4.05 8.17
N ILE A 89 -15.82 -2.83 8.23
CA ILE A 89 -14.65 -2.51 9.04
C ILE A 89 -15.14 -1.93 10.37
N LYS A 90 -14.72 -2.56 11.48
CA LYS A 90 -14.96 -2.01 12.81
C LYS A 90 -14.04 -0.80 13.06
N PRO A 91 -14.46 0.17 13.89
CA PRO A 91 -13.56 1.23 14.34
C PRO A 91 -12.26 0.65 14.93
N ILE A 92 -11.13 1.28 14.60
CA ILE A 92 -9.79 0.86 15.03
C ILE A 92 -9.60 1.20 16.51
N GLU A 93 -9.07 0.26 17.29
CA GLU A 93 -8.70 0.48 18.69
C GLU A 93 -7.20 0.75 18.83
N LEU A 94 -6.78 1.36 19.95
CA LEU A 94 -5.36 1.69 20.19
C LEU A 94 -4.44 0.47 20.16
N LYS A 95 -4.94 -0.72 20.53
CA LYS A 95 -4.17 -1.97 20.49
C LYS A 95 -3.81 -2.42 19.06
N ASP A 96 -4.58 -1.97 18.07
CA ASP A 96 -4.41 -2.31 16.65
C ASP A 96 -3.57 -1.24 15.92
N LEU A 97 -3.07 -0.25 16.66
CA LEU A 97 -2.36 0.91 16.15
C LEU A 97 -0.98 1.02 16.79
N LEU A 98 0.05 1.19 15.95
CA LEU A 98 1.38 1.63 16.36
C LEU A 98 1.62 3.01 15.76
N VAL A 99 2.03 3.96 16.60
CA VAL A 99 2.40 5.31 16.17
C VAL A 99 3.86 5.61 16.48
N GLY A 100 4.44 6.52 15.71
CA GLY A 100 5.79 7.02 15.92
C GLY A 100 5.90 8.49 15.54
N GLN A 101 6.94 9.13 16.06
CA GLN A 101 7.33 10.50 15.75
C GLN A 101 8.83 10.49 15.43
N TYR A 102 9.23 11.06 14.30
CA TYR A 102 10.64 11.02 13.88
C TYR A 102 11.52 11.96 14.71
N VAL A 103 12.76 11.54 14.93
CA VAL A 103 13.81 12.30 15.62
C VAL A 103 15.00 12.50 14.68
N GLY A 104 15.83 13.50 14.97
CA GLY A 104 16.99 13.81 14.14
C GLY A 104 18.02 12.69 14.08
N ASN A 105 18.55 12.43 12.89
CA ASN A 105 19.66 11.51 12.66
C ASN A 105 20.99 12.26 12.82
N ARG A 106 21.71 12.01 13.93
CA ARG A 106 23.00 12.67 14.21
C ARG A 106 24.08 12.43 13.15
N ASN A 107 23.97 11.34 12.38
CA ASN A 107 24.88 11.01 11.30
C ASN A 107 24.31 11.39 9.91
N GLY A 108 23.14 12.03 9.87
CA GLY A 108 22.49 12.49 8.65
C GLY A 108 23.10 13.77 8.11
N GLN A 109 22.55 14.25 6.99
CA GLN A 109 22.95 15.52 6.37
C GLN A 109 21.72 16.38 6.09
N GLY A 110 21.89 17.70 6.10
CA GLY A 110 20.79 18.63 5.83
C GLY A 110 19.63 18.46 6.82
N GLU A 111 18.40 18.42 6.31
CA GLU A 111 17.17 18.29 7.13
C GLU A 111 17.11 17.00 7.97
N GLU A 112 17.84 15.93 7.59
CA GLU A 112 17.82 14.66 8.32
C GLU A 112 18.35 14.78 9.76
N ILE A 113 19.17 15.80 10.05
CA ILE A 113 19.73 16.01 11.39
C ILE A 113 18.69 16.52 12.39
N TYR A 114 17.55 17.02 11.91
CA TYR A 114 16.50 17.61 12.72
C TYR A 114 15.33 16.64 12.92
N GLY A 115 14.83 16.59 14.15
CA GLY A 115 13.61 15.87 14.51
C GLY A 115 12.35 16.71 14.32
N TYR A 116 11.18 16.09 14.52
CA TYR A 116 9.90 16.79 14.37
C TYR A 116 9.76 17.97 15.35
N LEU A 117 10.25 17.82 16.59
CA LEU A 117 10.21 18.86 17.64
C LEU A 117 11.28 19.95 17.49
N ASP A 118 12.22 19.76 16.56
CA ASP A 118 13.22 20.77 16.22
C ASP A 118 12.66 21.82 15.25
N ASP A 119 11.56 21.51 14.53
CA ASP A 119 10.82 22.48 13.73
C ASP A 119 10.25 23.58 14.65
N PRO A 120 10.63 24.87 14.45
CA PRO A 120 10.20 25.96 15.32
C PRO A 120 8.70 26.23 15.25
N THR A 121 8.00 25.72 14.23
CA THR A 121 6.55 25.84 14.07
C THR A 121 5.78 24.77 14.87
N VAL A 122 6.47 23.76 15.39
CA VAL A 122 5.87 22.66 16.17
C VAL A 122 5.91 22.97 17.67
N PRO A 123 4.80 22.77 18.41
CA PRO A 123 4.81 22.89 19.87
C PRO A 123 5.82 21.93 20.53
N LYS A 124 6.62 22.43 21.48
CA LYS A 124 7.75 21.68 22.08
C LYS A 124 7.41 20.37 22.80
N GLY A 125 6.15 20.13 23.13
CA GLY A 125 5.66 18.89 23.72
C GLY A 125 4.70 18.10 22.83
N SER A 126 4.69 18.37 21.52
CA SER A 126 3.77 17.72 20.60
C SER A 126 3.97 16.19 20.60
N VAL A 127 2.85 15.48 20.69
CA VAL A 127 2.78 14.02 20.56
C VAL A 127 2.19 13.62 19.20
N THR A 128 2.13 14.55 18.24
CA THR A 128 1.54 14.29 16.93
C THR A 128 2.31 13.20 16.18
N PRO A 129 1.64 12.14 15.72
CA PRO A 129 2.31 11.06 15.03
C PRO A 129 2.69 11.46 13.60
N THR A 130 3.97 11.26 13.26
CA THR A 130 4.51 11.40 11.90
C THR A 130 4.62 10.05 11.18
N TYR A 131 4.40 8.96 11.92
CA TYR A 131 4.36 7.58 11.43
C TYR A 131 3.21 6.82 12.10
N ALA A 132 2.54 5.96 11.34
CA ALA A 132 1.50 5.08 11.86
C ALA A 132 1.45 3.75 11.10
N VAL A 133 1.16 2.68 11.83
CA VAL A 133 0.79 1.35 11.32
C VAL A 133 -0.51 0.94 11.97
N ALA A 134 -1.52 0.61 11.17
CA ALA A 134 -2.80 0.11 11.65
C ALA A 134 -3.08 -1.29 11.09
N GLY A 135 -3.48 -2.22 11.95
CA GLY A 135 -4.03 -3.52 11.57
C GLY A 135 -5.55 -3.44 11.43
N ILE A 136 -6.06 -3.71 10.25
CA ILE A 136 -7.49 -3.65 9.92
C ILE A 136 -7.98 -5.03 9.51
N TYR A 137 -9.16 -5.41 9.98
CA TYR A 137 -9.84 -6.63 9.55
C TYR A 137 -11.19 -6.27 8.95
N ILE A 138 -11.49 -6.88 7.80
CA ILE A 138 -12.75 -6.68 7.08
C ILE A 138 -13.65 -7.87 7.39
N ASN A 139 -14.76 -7.62 8.09
CA ASN A 139 -15.65 -8.67 8.57
C ASN A 139 -16.65 -9.12 7.50
N ASN A 140 -16.15 -9.79 6.44
CA ASN A 140 -16.99 -10.40 5.41
C ASN A 140 -16.42 -11.76 4.96
N SER A 141 -17.16 -12.50 4.15
CA SER A 141 -16.78 -13.84 3.70
C SER A 141 -15.46 -13.89 2.92
N ARG A 142 -15.15 -12.85 2.12
CA ARG A 142 -13.93 -12.80 1.32
C ARG A 142 -12.68 -12.60 2.17
N TRP A 143 -12.75 -11.80 3.23
CA TRP A 143 -11.58 -11.28 3.94
C TRP A 143 -11.50 -11.68 5.42
N GLN A 144 -12.43 -12.50 5.92
CA GLN A 144 -12.43 -12.92 7.32
C GLN A 144 -11.08 -13.51 7.75
N GLY A 145 -10.46 -12.89 8.76
CA GLY A 145 -9.17 -13.31 9.32
C GLY A 145 -7.94 -12.84 8.54
N VAL A 146 -8.09 -12.12 7.43
CA VAL A 146 -6.96 -11.55 6.67
C VAL A 146 -6.64 -10.16 7.22
N PRO A 147 -5.42 -9.91 7.74
CA PRO A 147 -5.00 -8.59 8.17
C PRO A 147 -4.70 -7.69 6.96
N PHE A 148 -5.31 -6.50 6.97
CA PHE A 148 -4.95 -5.36 6.12
C PHE A 148 -4.09 -4.41 6.95
N ILE A 149 -2.83 -4.28 6.58
CA ILE A 149 -1.84 -3.46 7.27
C ILE A 149 -1.74 -2.14 6.50
N LEU A 150 -2.15 -1.04 7.12
CA LEU A 150 -1.93 0.31 6.59
C LEU A 150 -0.71 0.91 7.25
N ARG A 151 0.32 1.24 6.48
CA ARG A 151 1.57 1.86 6.98
C ARG A 151 1.82 3.17 6.28
N CYS A 152 1.97 4.25 7.03
CA CYS A 152 2.36 5.54 6.49
C CYS A 152 3.33 6.31 7.37
N GLY A 153 4.22 7.10 6.77
CA GLY A 153 4.99 8.10 7.51
C GLY A 153 5.93 8.96 6.68
N LYS A 154 6.42 10.01 7.35
CA LYS A 154 7.42 10.98 6.88
C LYS A 154 8.80 10.67 7.48
N ALA A 155 9.86 11.24 6.90
CA ALA A 155 11.25 11.03 7.28
C ALA A 155 11.65 9.53 7.31
N LEU A 156 11.25 8.79 6.28
CA LEU A 156 11.56 7.37 6.10
C LEU A 156 12.72 7.17 5.12
N ASN A 157 13.15 5.93 4.91
CA ASN A 157 14.33 5.63 4.09
C ASN A 157 14.12 5.77 2.57
N GLU A 158 12.91 5.99 2.08
CA GLU A 158 12.61 6.09 0.64
C GLU A 158 11.23 6.73 0.39
N ARG A 159 11.04 7.30 -0.81
CA ARG A 159 9.70 7.64 -1.33
C ARG A 159 9.06 6.39 -1.90
N LYS A 160 7.92 5.95 -1.38
CA LYS A 160 7.21 4.77 -1.93
C LYS A 160 5.74 4.73 -1.54
N ALA A 161 4.86 4.60 -2.53
CA ALA A 161 3.48 4.17 -2.34
C ALA A 161 3.29 2.82 -3.03
N GLU A 162 2.84 1.79 -2.30
CA GLU A 162 2.65 0.45 -2.85
C GLU A 162 1.51 -0.32 -2.17
N VAL A 163 0.94 -1.26 -2.92
CA VAL A 163 0.09 -2.34 -2.41
C VAL A 163 0.85 -3.65 -2.56
N ARG A 164 0.94 -4.44 -1.50
CA ARG A 164 1.54 -5.77 -1.49
C ARG A 164 0.50 -6.77 -0.98
N VAL A 165 0.16 -7.73 -1.83
CA VAL A 165 -0.71 -8.86 -1.48
C VAL A 165 0.19 -10.07 -1.29
N GLN A 166 0.32 -10.52 -0.05
CA GLN A 166 1.12 -11.70 0.28
C GLN A 166 0.22 -12.92 0.35
N TYR A 167 0.55 -13.95 -0.42
CA TYR A 167 -0.17 -15.22 -0.45
C TYR A 167 0.25 -16.12 0.72
N LYS A 168 -0.56 -17.13 1.03
CA LYS A 168 -0.21 -18.18 1.99
C LYS A 168 0.90 -19.07 1.45
N ASP A 169 1.51 -19.82 2.37
CA ASP A 169 2.45 -20.87 2.03
C ASP A 169 1.74 -21.97 1.20
N VAL A 170 2.49 -22.60 0.29
CA VAL A 170 1.97 -23.72 -0.50
C VAL A 170 1.71 -24.91 0.46
N PRO A 171 0.50 -25.50 0.46
CA PRO A 171 0.21 -26.64 1.33
C PRO A 171 0.98 -27.88 0.86
N GLY A 172 1.39 -28.72 1.82
CA GLY A 172 2.11 -29.97 1.51
C GLY A 172 3.50 -29.72 0.91
N ASP A 173 4.29 -28.86 1.54
CA ASP A 173 5.61 -28.47 1.06
C ASP A 173 6.54 -29.69 0.86
N ILE A 174 6.94 -29.90 -0.40
CA ILE A 174 7.89 -30.94 -0.81
C ILE A 174 9.32 -30.40 -0.94
N PHE A 175 9.53 -29.12 -0.67
CA PHE A 175 10.82 -28.44 -0.80
C PHE A 175 11.43 -28.11 0.58
N GLU A 176 11.09 -28.89 1.61
CA GLU A 176 11.77 -28.90 2.91
C GLU A 176 11.85 -27.52 3.61
N GLY A 177 10.83 -26.66 3.42
CA GLY A 177 10.78 -25.32 4.02
C GLY A 177 11.59 -24.27 3.25
N HIS A 178 12.11 -24.59 2.07
CA HIS A 178 12.85 -23.64 1.22
C HIS A 178 11.95 -22.76 0.35
N THR A 179 10.63 -22.93 0.41
CA THR A 179 9.68 -22.04 -0.29
C THR A 179 9.47 -20.74 0.47
N LYS A 180 9.16 -19.68 -0.28
CA LYS A 180 8.69 -18.40 0.26
C LYS A 180 7.30 -18.09 -0.26
N ARG A 181 6.53 -17.34 0.54
CA ARG A 181 5.22 -16.82 0.14
C ARG A 181 5.33 -15.99 -1.12
N ASN A 182 4.42 -16.23 -2.05
CA ASN A 182 4.32 -15.40 -3.24
C ASN A 182 3.78 -14.02 -2.87
N GLU A 183 4.14 -13.01 -3.65
CA GLU A 183 3.68 -11.64 -3.42
C GLU A 183 3.32 -10.96 -4.73
N LEU A 184 2.09 -10.46 -4.85
CA LEU A 184 1.74 -9.52 -5.90
C LEU A 184 1.99 -8.11 -5.39
N VAL A 185 2.80 -7.34 -6.11
CA VAL A 185 3.15 -5.96 -5.74
C VAL A 185 2.72 -5.00 -6.83
N ILE A 186 2.01 -3.96 -6.40
CA ILE A 186 1.56 -2.85 -7.23
C ILE A 186 2.23 -1.61 -6.68
N ARG A 187 3.34 -1.19 -7.29
CA ARG A 187 4.03 0.04 -6.91
C ARG A 187 3.35 1.21 -7.61
N VAL A 188 2.74 2.08 -6.81
CA VAL A 188 2.00 3.25 -7.28
C VAL A 188 2.95 4.37 -7.66
N GLN A 189 3.97 4.62 -6.84
CA GLN A 189 5.02 5.59 -7.12
C GLN A 189 6.20 5.40 -6.16
N PRO A 190 7.41 5.88 -6.50
CA PRO A 190 7.86 6.21 -7.84
C PRO A 190 8.09 4.93 -8.68
N GLY A 191 8.26 5.07 -9.99
CA GLY A 191 8.56 3.96 -10.89
C GLY A 191 7.43 2.95 -10.93
N GLU A 192 6.30 3.37 -11.45
CA GLU A 192 5.06 2.61 -11.61
C GLU A 192 5.36 1.19 -12.11
N ALA A 193 4.99 0.19 -11.31
CA ALA A 193 5.28 -1.19 -11.64
C ALA A 193 4.24 -2.15 -11.06
N LEU A 194 4.09 -3.29 -11.74
CA LEU A 194 3.34 -4.45 -11.30
C LEU A 194 4.26 -5.66 -11.39
N TYR A 195 4.48 -6.38 -10.29
CA TYR A 195 5.29 -7.58 -10.32
C TYR A 195 4.80 -8.67 -9.38
N LEU A 196 5.01 -9.92 -9.76
CA LEU A 196 4.66 -11.10 -8.98
C LEU A 196 5.94 -11.81 -8.55
N LYS A 197 6.20 -11.82 -7.24
CA LYS A 197 7.27 -12.61 -6.62
C LYS A 197 6.82 -14.07 -6.48
N LEU A 198 7.64 -14.99 -6.97
CA LEU A 198 7.37 -16.43 -6.99
C LEU A 198 8.66 -17.25 -6.84
N MET A 199 8.51 -18.54 -6.59
CA MET A 199 9.63 -19.48 -6.53
C MET A 199 9.89 -20.07 -7.93
N SER A 200 11.16 -20.11 -8.33
CA SER A 200 11.62 -20.74 -9.57
C SER A 200 12.85 -21.61 -9.28
N LYS A 201 13.16 -22.54 -10.19
CA LYS A 201 14.42 -23.26 -10.17
C LYS A 201 15.56 -22.28 -10.49
N SER A 202 16.61 -22.30 -9.68
CA SER A 202 17.84 -21.57 -9.94
C SER A 202 18.41 -21.94 -11.31
N PRO A 203 18.79 -20.96 -12.15
CA PRO A 203 19.45 -21.23 -13.42
C PRO A 203 20.72 -22.07 -13.23
N GLY A 204 20.83 -23.16 -13.98
CA GLY A 204 21.99 -24.06 -13.93
C GLY A 204 21.61 -25.53 -13.73
N MET A 205 22.63 -26.33 -13.38
CA MET A 205 22.49 -27.79 -13.28
C MET A 205 21.95 -28.27 -11.92
N LYS A 206 22.08 -27.45 -10.86
CA LYS A 206 21.54 -27.80 -9.54
C LYS A 206 20.03 -27.56 -9.49
N PHE A 207 19.35 -28.34 -8.66
CA PHE A 207 17.92 -28.20 -8.39
C PHE A 207 17.72 -27.40 -7.10
N ASP A 208 18.19 -26.16 -7.10
CA ASP A 208 18.03 -25.24 -5.97
C ASP A 208 16.85 -24.31 -6.26
N LEU A 209 16.05 -24.00 -5.24
CA LEU A 209 14.98 -23.00 -5.35
C LEU A 209 15.53 -21.59 -5.19
N MET A 210 14.98 -20.65 -5.95
CA MET A 210 15.21 -19.22 -5.77
C MET A 210 13.90 -18.43 -5.87
N GLU A 211 13.83 -17.32 -5.15
CA GLU A 211 12.79 -16.32 -5.35
C GLU A 211 13.15 -15.46 -6.58
N THR A 212 12.18 -15.23 -7.45
CA THR A 212 12.29 -14.36 -8.63
C THR A 212 10.96 -13.66 -8.90
N GLU A 213 10.86 -12.90 -9.98
CA GLU A 213 9.71 -12.07 -10.29
C GLU A 213 9.33 -12.09 -11.76
N LEU A 214 8.02 -12.02 -12.01
CA LEU A 214 7.46 -11.60 -13.29
C LEU A 214 7.17 -10.10 -13.20
N ASP A 215 7.88 -9.27 -13.97
CA ASP A 215 7.87 -7.81 -13.83
C ASP A 215 7.24 -7.08 -15.03
N LEU A 216 6.44 -6.07 -14.71
CA LEU A 216 5.96 -5.03 -15.62
C LEU A 216 6.30 -3.66 -15.02
N THR A 217 7.47 -3.15 -15.35
CA THR A 217 7.87 -1.76 -15.07
C THR A 217 7.45 -0.83 -16.21
N TYR A 218 6.63 0.18 -15.91
CA TYR A 218 6.00 1.03 -16.94
C TYR A 218 7.01 1.81 -17.76
N SER A 219 8.00 2.44 -17.11
CA SER A 219 9.05 3.20 -17.81
C SER A 219 9.89 2.35 -18.74
N MET A 220 10.01 1.05 -18.48
CA MET A 220 10.73 0.12 -19.37
C MET A 220 9.86 -0.36 -20.53
N ARG A 221 8.57 -0.64 -20.26
CA ARG A 221 7.64 -1.26 -21.23
C ARG A 221 6.91 -0.26 -22.13
N TYR A 222 6.67 0.96 -21.64
CA TYR A 222 5.87 2.02 -22.27
C TYR A 222 6.69 3.32 -22.35
N ARG A 223 7.87 3.26 -22.98
CA ARG A 223 8.85 4.38 -23.01
C ARG A 223 8.33 5.66 -23.66
N GLU A 224 7.34 5.56 -24.53
CA GLU A 224 6.78 6.66 -25.32
C GLU A 224 5.40 7.10 -24.81
N THR A 225 4.98 6.63 -23.63
CA THR A 225 3.68 6.96 -23.06
C THR A 225 3.85 7.88 -21.86
N ASP A 226 3.28 9.08 -21.97
CA ASP A 226 3.15 9.97 -20.83
C ASP A 226 2.03 9.49 -19.91
N VAL A 227 2.38 9.29 -18.64
CA VAL A 227 1.40 9.04 -17.59
C VAL A 227 0.96 10.40 -17.06
N PRO A 228 -0.32 10.81 -17.24
CA PRO A 228 -0.78 12.11 -16.80
C PRO A 228 -0.72 12.22 -15.27
N ASP A 229 -0.55 13.45 -14.76
CA ASP A 229 -0.66 13.71 -13.33
C ASP A 229 -2.07 13.37 -12.82
N ALA A 230 -2.17 13.09 -11.52
CA ALA A 230 -3.43 12.80 -10.86
C ALA A 230 -4.48 13.90 -11.10
N TYR A 231 -4.10 15.18 -11.04
CA TYR A 231 -5.05 16.28 -11.23
C TYR A 231 -5.48 16.47 -12.68
N GLU A 232 -4.60 16.23 -13.66
CA GLU A 232 -4.99 16.27 -15.08
C GLU A 232 -6.12 15.27 -15.35
N ARG A 233 -5.97 14.05 -14.80
CA ARG A 233 -7.00 13.02 -14.92
C ARG A 233 -8.28 13.38 -14.17
N LEU A 234 -8.17 13.81 -12.92
CA LEU A 234 -9.34 14.10 -12.08
C LEU A 234 -10.14 15.30 -12.59
N ILE A 235 -9.48 16.34 -13.12
CA ILE A 235 -10.16 17.47 -13.73
C ILE A 235 -10.90 17.02 -14.99
N LEU A 236 -10.25 16.23 -15.86
CA LEU A 236 -10.90 15.72 -17.06
C LEU A 236 -12.13 14.87 -16.72
N ASP A 237 -12.05 14.02 -15.69
CA ASP A 237 -13.16 13.18 -15.22
C ASP A 237 -14.40 13.99 -14.74
N VAL A 238 -14.26 15.28 -14.43
CA VAL A 238 -15.43 16.15 -14.10
C VAL A 238 -16.20 16.56 -15.36
N PHE A 239 -15.52 16.63 -16.51
CA PHE A 239 -16.12 17.04 -17.78
C PHE A 239 -16.65 15.86 -18.61
N THR A 240 -16.30 14.63 -18.25
CA THR A 240 -16.64 13.40 -18.98
C THR A 240 -17.49 12.46 -18.16
#